data_AF-I4EE57-F1
#
_entry.id   AF-I4EE57-F1
#
_cell.length_a   1.000
_cell.length_b   1.000
_cell.length_c   1.000
_cell.angle_alpha   90.00
_cell.angle_beta   90.00
_cell.angle_gamma   90.00
#
_symmetry.space_group_name_H-M   'P 1'
#
loop_
_entity.id
_entity.type
_entity.pdbx_description
1 polymer ?
#
loop_
_entity_poly.entity_id
_entity_poly.type
_entity_poly.pdbx_seq_one_letter_code
_entity_poly.pdbx_strand_id
1 'polypeptide(L)' 'MLSLVGNITLDQGEPKIHAHVVVGRPDGTTLGGHILEAHIRPTLEVFVVESPTHLHRTYNPDVGLSLINIENGATR' A
#
# COMPACT_ATOMS: atom_id res chain seq x y z
N MET A 1 3.04 14.09 -8.21
CA MET A 1 3.36 12.86 -7.46
C MET A 1 4.84 12.56 -7.70
N LEU A 2 5.65 12.33 -6.67
CA LEU A 2 7.05 11.93 -6.83
C LEU A 2 7.23 10.42 -6.63
N SER A 3 6.52 9.84 -5.66
CA SER A 3 6.44 8.40 -5.48
C SER A 3 5.07 8.01 -4.92
N LEU A 4 4.60 6.83 -5.33
CA LEU A 4 3.46 6.12 -4.75
C LEU A 4 3.91 4.67 -4.60
N VAL A 5 4.07 4.23 -3.36
CA VAL A 5 4.65 2.91 -3.06
C VAL A 5 3.75 2.21 -2.06
N GLY A 6 3.41 0.95 -2.35
CA GLY A 6 2.50 0.20 -1.51
C GLY A 6 2.31 -1.23 -1.99
N ASN A 7 1.36 -1.91 -1.36
CA ASN A 7 0.94 -3.24 -1.73
C ASN A 7 -0.59 -3.32 -1.79
N ILE A 8 -1.05 -4.37 -2.49
CA ILE A 8 -2.44 -4.79 -2.56
C ILE A 8 -2.50 -6.15 -1.86
N THR A 9 -3.36 -6.26 -0.85
CA THR A 9 -3.49 -7.45 0.02
C THR A 9 -4.96 -7.81 0.16
N LEU A 10 -5.26 -8.94 0.80
CA LEU A 10 -6.61 -9.31 1.22
C LEU A 10 -6.76 -9.16 2.73
N ASP A 11 -7.77 -8.44 3.19
CA ASP A 11 -8.14 -8.32 4.61
C ASP A 11 -9.60 -8.78 4.76
N GLN A 12 -9.82 -9.86 5.50
CA GLN A 12 -11.14 -10.51 5.61
C GLN A 12 -11.79 -10.85 4.24
N GLY A 13 -10.97 -11.21 3.25
CA GLY A 13 -11.43 -11.57 1.90
C GLY A 13 -11.59 -10.39 0.94
N GLU A 14 -11.47 -9.16 1.42
CA GLU A 14 -11.61 -7.94 0.60
C GLU A 14 -10.25 -7.32 0.24
N PRO A 15 -10.10 -6.72 -0.96
CA PRO A 15 -8.89 -6.01 -1.33
C PRO A 15 -8.60 -4.83 -0.39
N LYS A 16 -7.37 -4.80 0.12
CA LYS A 16 -6.85 -3.73 0.97
C LYS A 16 -5.57 -3.17 0.38
N ILE A 17 -5.60 -1.88 0.05
CA ILE A 17 -4.44 -1.11 -0.39
C ILE A 17 -3.77 -0.52 0.85
N HIS A 18 -2.45 -0.72 0.97
CA HIS A 18 -1.61 0.03 1.90
C HIS A 18 -0.52 0.74 1.11
N ALA A 19 -0.67 2.05 0.95
CA ALA A 19 0.28 2.86 0.20
C ALA A 19 0.75 4.08 1.00
N HIS A 20 1.94 4.53 0.63
CA HIS A 20 2.56 5.77 1.07
C HIS A 20 2.90 6.59 -0.15
N VAL A 21 2.93 7.90 0.03
CA VAL A 21 3.15 8.86 -1.05
C VAL A 21 4.24 9.85 -0.67
N VAL A 22 4.97 10.33 -1.68
CA VAL A 22 5.72 11.59 -1.60
C VAL A 22 5.23 12.51 -2.70
N VAL A 23 4.88 13.73 -2.34
CA VAL A 23 4.47 14.80 -3.26
C VAL A 23 5.44 15.97 -3.19
N GLY A 24 5.79 16.52 -4.35
CA GLY A 24 6.57 17.74 -4.47
C GLY A 24 5.67 18.96 -4.54
N ARG A 25 6.07 20.04 -3.87
CA ARG A 25 5.41 21.35 -3.90
C ARG A 25 6.17 22.31 -4.85
N PRO A 26 5.53 23.40 -5.29
CA PRO A 26 6.16 24.36 -6.23
C PRO A 26 7.45 25.00 -5.72
N ASP A 27 7.64 25.06 -4.40
CA ASP A 27 8.85 25.58 -3.74
C ASP A 27 9.99 24.56 -3.65
N GLY A 28 9.82 23.37 -4.24
CA GLY A 28 10.79 22.27 -4.19
C GLY A 28 10.76 21.45 -2.91
N THR A 29 9.93 21.80 -1.92
CA THR A 29 9.77 21.00 -0.70
C THR A 29 8.92 19.75 -0.97
N THR A 30 9.04 18.78 -0.08
CA THR A 30 8.27 17.53 -0.14
C THR A 30 7.31 17.40 1.03
N LEU A 31 6.24 16.64 0.81
CA LEU A 31 5.38 16.08 1.86
C LEU A 31 5.25 14.58 1.60
N GLY A 32 5.18 13.79 2.65
CA GLY A 32 4.94 12.36 2.49
C GLY A 32 4.30 11.72 3.70
N GLY A 33 3.82 10.49 3.51
CA GLY A 33 3.18 9.71 4.55
C GLY A 33 2.18 8.70 3.99
N HIS A 34 1.32 8.17 4.87
CA HIS A 34 0.24 7.28 4.49
C HIS A 34 -0.82 8.02 3.67
N ILE A 35 -1.14 7.49 2.49
CA ILE A 35 -2.16 8.09 1.63
C ILE A 35 -3.55 7.58 2.01
N LEU A 36 -4.45 8.51 2.29
CA LEU A 36 -5.87 8.22 2.50
C LEU A 36 -6.64 8.41 1.20
N GLU A 37 -6.40 9.52 0.52
CA GLU A 37 -7.05 9.90 -0.71
C GLU A 37 -6.16 10.85 -1.52
N ALA A 38 -6.24 10.80 -2.85
CA ALA A 38 -5.65 11.80 -3.74
C ALA A 38 -6.43 11.87 -5.06
N HIS A 39 -6.41 13.05 -5.67
CA HIS A 39 -7.00 13.31 -6.99
C HIS A 39 -5.91 13.48 -8.04
N ILE A 40 -6.03 12.75 -9.15
CA ILE A 40 -5.01 12.73 -10.20
C ILE A 40 -5.25 13.80 -11.25
N ARG A 41 -4.20 14.57 -11.55
CA ARG A 41 -4.14 15.50 -12.69
C ARG A 41 -2.69 15.66 -13.18
N PRO A 42 -2.39 15.56 -14.50
CA PRO A 42 -3.26 15.02 -15.55
C PRO A 42 -3.31 13.49 -15.54
N THR A 43 -2.22 12.81 -15.20
CA THR A 43 -2.09 11.35 -15.28
C THR A 43 -1.39 10.78 -14.04
N LEU A 44 -1.64 9.51 -13.79
CA LEU A 44 -0.90 8.68 -12.84
C LEU A 44 -0.52 7.40 -13.57
N GLU A 45 0.78 7.15 -13.69
CA GLU A 45 1.31 5.90 -14.24
C GLU A 45 1.71 5.00 -13.07
N VAL A 46 1.22 3.75 -13.06
CA VAL A 46 1.45 2.78 -11.98
C VAL A 46 1.90 1.46 -12.58
N PHE A 47 2.95 0.89 -11.99
CA PHE A 47 3.32 -0.50 -12.20
C PHE A 47 2.73 -1.34 -11.08
N VAL A 48 2.02 -2.39 -11.44
CA VAL A 48 1.53 -3.40 -10.50
C VAL A 48 2.28 -4.69 -10.81
N VAL A 49 2.97 -5.22 -9.79
CA VAL A 49 3.69 -6.49 -9.87
C VAL A 49 3.01 -7.46 -8.92
N GLU A 50 2.56 -8.58 -9.46
CA GLU A 50 1.89 -9.62 -8.69
C GLU A 50 2.91 -10.46 -7.90
N SER A 51 2.59 -10.76 -6.64
CA SER A 51 3.37 -11.70 -5.83
C SER A 51 3.01 -13.14 -6.17
N PRO A 52 3.92 -14.12 -5.99
CA PRO A 52 3.64 -15.53 -6.28
C PRO A 52 2.45 -16.12 -5.52
N THR A 53 2.07 -15.52 -4.39
CA THR A 53 0.94 -15.90 -3.56
C THR A 53 0.13 -14.68 -3.14
N HIS A 54 -1.17 -14.88 -2.89
CA HIS A 54 -2.01 -13.82 -2.35
C HIS A 54 -1.61 -13.49 -0.90
N LEU A 55 -1.28 -12.23 -0.66
CA LEU A 55 -0.91 -11.76 0.67
C LEU A 55 -2.17 -11.45 1.48
N HIS A 56 -2.37 -12.19 2.56
CA HIS A 56 -3.47 -12.00 3.49
C HIS A 56 -3.03 -11.21 4.72
N ARG A 57 -3.96 -10.44 5.28
CA ARG A 57 -3.78 -9.74 6.54
C ARG A 57 -4.45 -10.49 7.69
N THR A 58 -3.81 -10.46 8.85
CA THR A 58 -4.35 -10.97 10.11
C THR A 58 -4.29 -9.86 11.16
N TYR A 59 -5.39 -9.68 11.89
CA TYR A 59 -5.45 -8.70 12.98
C TYR A 59 -4.49 -9.10 14.11
N ASN A 60 -3.59 -8.18 14.45
CA ASN A 60 -2.70 -8.32 15.59
C ASN A 60 -3.19 -7.40 16.73
N PRO A 61 -3.68 -7.96 17.86
CA PRO A 61 -4.23 -7.17 18.96
C PRO A 61 -3.18 -6.38 19.74
N ASP A 62 -1.92 -6.81 19.74
CA ASP A 62 -0.85 -6.15 20.50
C ASP A 62 -0.50 -4.78 19.92
N VAL A 63 -0.69 -4.62 18.60
CA VAL A 63 -0.47 -3.35 17.89
C VAL A 63 -1.75 -2.72 17.36
N GLY A 64 -2.89 -3.40 17.50
CA GLY A 64 -4.21 -2.93 17.06
C GLY A 64 -4.37 -2.79 15.54
N LEU A 65 -3.60 -3.55 14.74
CA LEU A 65 -3.56 -3.41 13.27
C LEU A 65 -3.66 -4.78 12.57
N SER A 66 -4.31 -4.80 11.41
CA SER A 66 -4.19 -5.92 10.46
C SER A 66 -2.84 -5.85 9.75
N LEU A 67 -2.01 -6.87 9.97
CA LEU A 67 -0.65 -6.97 9.40
C LEU A 67 -0.61 -8.06 8.34
N ILE A 68 0.28 -7.92 7.35
CA ILE A 68 0.53 -8.98 6.35
C ILE A 68 1.06 -10.22 7.07
N ASN A 69 0.41 -11.36 6.86
CA ASN A 69 0.87 -12.64 7.34
C ASN A 69 1.78 -13.30 6.29
N ILE A 70 3.08 -13.34 6.59
CA ILE A 70 4.11 -13.92 5.70
C ILE A 70 4.17 -15.45 5.74
N GLU A 71 3.57 -16.10 6.74
CA GLU A 71 3.59 -17.56 6.87
C GLU A 71 2.57 -18.24 5.93
N ASN A 72 1.47 -17.55 5.58
CA ASN A 72 0.46 -18.04 4.65
C ASN A 72 0.85 -17.90 3.17
N GLY A 73 1.93 -17.16 2.87
CA GLY A 73 2.43 -16.92 1.51
C GLY A 73 3.57 -17.86 1.08
N ALA A 74 4.12 -18.63 2.02
CA ALA A 74 5.09 -19.68 1.74
C ALA A 74 4.32 -20.98 1.48
N THR A 75 4.24 -21.37 0.21
CA THR A 75 3.86 -22.73 -0.19
C THR A 75 4.66 -23.73 0.65
N ARG A 76 3.95 -24.61 1.36
CA ARG A 76 4.39 -26.02 1.37
C ARG A 76 4.14 -26.61 -0.01
#